data_AF-A0A0P9CYE0-F1
#
_entry.id   AF-A0A0P9CYE0-F1
#
_cell.length_a   1.000
_cell.length_b   1.000
_cell.length_c   1.000
_cell.angle_alpha   90.00
_cell.angle_beta   90.00
_cell.angle_gamma   90.00
#
_symmetry.space_group_name_H-M   'P 1'
#
loop_
_entity.id
_entity.type
_entity.pdbx_description
1 polymer ?
#
loop_
_entity_poly.entity_id
_entity_poly.type
_entity_poly.pdbx_seq_one_letter_code
_entity_poly.pdbx_strand_id
1 'polypeptide(L)'
;MPNKSARTLAARLQAASTLINNSLNDPEILALVSAYGYDTDRLNEGLALYTQATAAISAQAAAAGAQRAATLRSTAAEAQSRADYTALARVVRALFAAGSAERRALGIQGASPDSEQALIAAATKLYDNALGVEAIRDMLATYGYNAQRLAAERTTVN
;
A
#
# COMPACT_ATOMS: atom_id res chain seq x y z
N MET A 1 30.34 22.67 19.11
CA MET A 1 31.01 21.35 19.04
C MET A 1 30.31 20.53 17.97
N PRO A 2 31.00 20.04 16.92
CA PRO A 2 30.33 19.31 15.85
C PRO A 2 29.91 17.92 16.33
N ASN A 3 28.64 17.62 16.12
CA ASN A 3 27.98 16.39 16.51
C ASN A 3 28.61 15.21 15.76
N LYS A 4 29.13 14.21 16.49
CA LYS A 4 29.69 12.96 15.94
C LYS A 4 28.55 12.18 15.30
N SER A 5 28.18 12.53 14.07
CA SER A 5 27.09 11.87 13.34
C SER A 5 27.39 10.38 13.30
N ALA A 6 26.51 9.58 13.90
CA ALA A 6 26.55 8.14 13.75
C ALA A 6 26.48 7.86 12.24
N ARG A 7 27.62 7.49 11.63
CA ARG A 7 27.67 7.08 10.22
C ARG A 7 26.58 6.03 10.01
N THR A 8 25.69 6.28 9.05
CA THR A 8 24.62 5.35 8.66
C THR A 8 25.21 3.97 8.36
N LEU A 9 24.41 2.91 8.48
CA LEU A 9 24.86 1.55 8.15
C LEU A 9 25.47 1.49 6.74
N ALA A 10 24.85 2.19 5.78
CA ALA A 10 25.37 2.35 4.42
C ALA A 10 26.77 2.98 4.38
N ALA A 11 27.00 4.07 5.12
CA ALA A 11 28.30 4.72 5.19
C ALA A 11 29.37 3.83 5.87
N ARG A 12 28.98 2.99 6.83
CA ARG A 12 29.89 2.00 7.45
C ARG A 12 30.25 0.88 6.49
N LEU A 13 29.27 0.36 5.75
CA LEU A 13 29.49 -0.68 4.74
C LEU A 13 30.36 -0.17 3.59
N GLN A 14 30.11 1.05 3.12
CA GLN A 14 30.93 1.67 2.06
C GLN A 14 32.39 1.84 2.52
N ALA A 15 32.61 2.35 3.73
CA ALA A 15 33.94 2.47 4.29
C ALA A 15 34.63 1.10 4.45
N ALA A 16 33.91 0.08 4.92
CA ALA A 16 34.44 -1.28 5.04
C ALA A 16 34.86 -1.86 3.68
N SER A 17 34.04 -1.69 2.64
CA SER A 17 34.37 -2.14 1.28
C SER A 17 35.61 -1.43 0.73
N THR A 18 35.75 -0.12 0.93
CA THR A 18 36.96 0.61 0.53
C THR A 18 38.21 0.08 1.24
N LEU A 19 38.14 -0.13 2.56
CA LEU A 19 39.28 -0.63 3.33
C LEU A 19 39.69 -2.05 2.91
N ILE A 20 38.72 -2.94 2.71
CA ILE A 20 38.97 -4.33 2.28
C ILE A 20 39.59 -4.34 0.88
N ASN A 21 39.03 -3.58 -0.07
CA ASN A 21 39.57 -3.51 -1.43
C ASN A 21 40.97 -2.89 -1.46
N ASN A 22 41.22 -1.84 -0.69
CA ASN A 22 42.56 -1.25 -0.62
C ASN A 22 43.57 -2.24 -0.04
N SER A 23 43.18 -2.98 1.00
CA SER A 23 44.06 -3.98 1.64
C SER A 23 44.35 -5.18 0.74
N LEU A 24 43.42 -5.58 -0.14
CA LEU A 24 43.62 -6.68 -1.08
C LEU A 24 44.44 -6.28 -2.32
N ASN A 25 44.38 -5.01 -2.74
CA ASN A 25 45.03 -4.53 -3.96
C ASN A 25 46.42 -3.93 -3.73
N ASP A 26 46.80 -3.63 -2.48
CA ASP A 26 48.10 -3.09 -2.11
C ASP A 26 48.89 -4.13 -1.28
N PRO A 27 49.95 -4.74 -1.83
CA PRO A 27 50.76 -5.73 -1.13
C PRO A 27 51.42 -5.22 0.16
N GLU A 28 51.77 -3.93 0.25
CA GLU A 28 52.37 -3.34 1.45
C GLU A 28 51.34 -3.21 2.57
N ILE A 29 50.13 -2.75 2.22
CA ILE A 29 49.01 -2.69 3.17
C ILE A 29 48.61 -4.09 3.61
N LEU A 30 48.51 -5.04 2.67
CA LEU A 30 48.18 -6.44 2.95
C LEU A 30 49.12 -7.05 3.99
N ALA A 31 50.44 -6.83 3.82
CA ALA A 31 51.45 -7.33 4.75
C ALA A 31 51.27 -6.74 6.16
N LEU A 32 50.97 -5.44 6.26
CA LEU A 32 50.73 -4.77 7.55
C LEU A 32 49.46 -5.30 8.23
N VAL A 33 48.34 -5.44 7.51
CA VAL A 33 47.08 -5.92 8.11
C VAL A 33 47.09 -7.42 8.40
N SER A 34 47.85 -8.20 7.63
CA SER A 34 48.09 -9.63 7.88
C SER A 34 48.81 -9.85 9.20
N ALA A 35 49.73 -8.96 9.59
CA ALA A 35 50.39 -9.02 10.90
C ALA A 35 49.41 -8.85 12.09
N TYR A 36 48.24 -8.26 11.85
CA TYR A 36 47.14 -8.16 12.83
C TYR A 36 46.06 -9.22 12.64
N GLY A 37 46.29 -10.23 11.79
CA GLY A 37 45.38 -11.36 11.57
C GLY A 37 44.28 -11.10 10.53
N TYR A 38 44.41 -10.06 9.70
CA TYR A 38 43.56 -9.84 8.52
C TYR A 38 44.31 -10.28 7.26
N ASP A 39 44.46 -11.58 7.11
CA ASP A 39 45.00 -12.18 5.89
C ASP A 39 43.99 -12.08 4.73
N THR A 40 44.43 -12.50 3.55
CA THR A 40 43.62 -12.52 2.33
C THR A 40 42.29 -13.26 2.52
N ASP A 41 42.29 -14.38 3.23
CA ASP A 41 41.09 -15.19 3.47
C ASP A 41 40.07 -14.44 4.32
N ARG A 42 40.52 -13.80 5.41
CA ARG A 42 39.63 -13.02 6.28
C ARG A 42 39.12 -11.74 5.63
N LEU A 43 39.93 -11.11 4.78
CA LEU A 43 39.49 -9.96 3.97
C LEU A 43 38.44 -10.37 2.93
N ASN A 44 38.62 -11.53 2.28
CA ASN A 44 37.63 -12.10 1.35
C ASN A 44 36.33 -12.49 2.06
N GLU A 45 36.39 -13.06 3.27
CA GLU A 45 35.22 -13.31 4.10
C GLU A 45 34.46 -12.00 4.40
N GLY A 46 35.20 -10.93 4.76
CA GLY A 46 34.62 -9.60 4.97
C GLY A 46 33.92 -9.04 3.72
N LEU A 47 34.49 -9.26 2.53
CA LEU A 47 33.90 -8.84 1.26
C LEU A 47 32.60 -9.62 0.95
N ALA A 48 32.59 -10.92 1.24
CA ALA A 48 31.39 -11.75 1.11
C ALA A 48 30.26 -11.27 2.05
N LEU A 49 30.59 -10.98 3.31
CA LEU A 49 29.64 -10.43 4.28
C LEU A 49 29.12 -9.05 3.85
N TYR A 50 29.98 -8.18 3.31
CA TYR A 50 29.57 -6.89 2.74
C TYR A 50 28.57 -7.07 1.58
N THR A 51 28.84 -8.01 0.68
CA THR A 51 27.97 -8.30 -0.47
C THR A 51 26.61 -8.80 -0.01
N GLN A 52 26.58 -9.69 0.98
CA GLN A 52 25.32 -10.16 1.58
C GLN A 52 24.55 -9.03 2.27
N ALA A 53 25.24 -8.18 3.05
CA ALA A 53 24.62 -7.06 3.75
C ALA A 53 24.02 -6.03 2.78
N THR A 54 24.74 -5.70 1.70
CA THR A 54 24.24 -4.75 0.68
C THR A 54 23.05 -5.32 -0.10
N ALA A 55 23.07 -6.62 -0.41
CA ALA A 55 21.92 -7.31 -1.01
C ALA A 55 20.70 -7.27 -0.06
N ALA A 56 20.88 -7.58 1.23
CA ALA A 56 19.81 -7.57 2.21
C ALA A 56 19.20 -6.17 2.41
N ILE A 57 20.03 -5.12 2.48
CA ILE A 57 19.56 -3.73 2.59
C ILE A 57 18.76 -3.32 1.34
N SER A 58 19.23 -3.70 0.16
CA SER A 58 18.54 -3.40 -1.10
C SER A 58 17.19 -4.11 -1.18
N ALA A 59 17.14 -5.39 -0.78
CA ALA A 59 15.91 -6.16 -0.70
C ALA A 59 14.92 -5.56 0.31
N GLN A 60 15.40 -5.14 1.48
CA GLN A 60 14.58 -4.48 2.50
C GLN A 60 14.00 -3.16 1.98
N ALA A 61 14.81 -2.33 1.32
CA ALA A 61 14.35 -1.06 0.76
C ALA A 61 13.26 -1.29 -0.32
N ALA A 62 13.46 -2.28 -1.19
CA ALA A 62 12.47 -2.67 -2.19
C ALA A 62 11.17 -3.17 -1.54
N ALA A 63 11.25 -4.05 -0.54
CA ALA A 63 10.10 -4.57 0.18
C ALA A 63 9.32 -3.45 0.91
N ALA A 64 10.02 -2.53 1.57
CA ALA A 64 9.41 -1.37 2.22
C ALA A 64 8.73 -0.44 1.20
N GLY A 65 9.34 -0.22 0.04
CA GLY A 65 8.73 0.54 -1.06
C GLY A 65 7.46 -0.12 -1.58
N ALA A 66 7.50 -1.43 -1.81
CA ALA A 66 6.36 -2.22 -2.26
C ALA A 66 5.21 -2.20 -1.24
N GLN A 67 5.52 -2.37 0.05
CA GLN A 67 4.54 -2.28 1.13
C GLN A 67 3.87 -0.90 1.16
N ARG A 68 4.65 0.20 1.15
CA ARG A 68 4.09 1.56 1.14
C ARG A 68 3.18 1.79 -0.06
N ALA A 69 3.61 1.37 -1.24
CA ALA A 69 2.81 1.50 -2.46
C ALA A 69 1.52 0.67 -2.40
N ALA A 70 1.56 -0.53 -1.80
CA ALA A 70 0.38 -1.37 -1.60
C ALA A 70 -0.59 -0.76 -0.59
N THR A 71 -0.09 -0.24 0.55
CA THR A 71 -0.89 0.45 1.54
C THR A 71 -1.57 1.68 0.95
N LEU A 72 -0.84 2.54 0.22
CA LEU A 72 -1.42 3.71 -0.43
C LEU A 72 -2.54 3.33 -1.42
N ARG A 73 -2.32 2.29 -2.23
CA ARG A 73 -3.34 1.78 -3.16
C ARG A 73 -4.57 1.25 -2.41
N SER A 74 -4.37 0.49 -1.34
CA SER A 74 -5.46 -0.06 -0.52
C SER A 74 -6.28 1.05 0.14
N THR A 75 -5.62 2.03 0.77
CA THR A 75 -6.30 3.15 1.42
C THR A 75 -7.03 4.05 0.41
N ALA A 76 -6.44 4.28 -0.76
CA ALA A 76 -7.10 5.04 -1.81
C ALA A 76 -8.33 4.31 -2.36
N ALA A 77 -8.25 2.99 -2.56
CA ALA A 77 -9.37 2.18 -2.98
C ALA A 77 -10.51 2.19 -1.93
N GLU A 78 -10.20 1.99 -0.64
CA GLU A 78 -11.21 2.04 0.42
C GLU A 78 -11.89 3.42 0.49
N ALA A 79 -11.11 4.50 0.42
CA ALA A 79 -11.64 5.86 0.43
C ALA A 79 -12.56 6.12 -0.77
N GLN A 80 -12.18 5.63 -1.96
CA GLN A 80 -13.01 5.74 -3.16
C GLN A 80 -14.32 4.96 -3.01
N SER A 81 -14.27 3.70 -2.57
CA SER A 81 -15.48 2.87 -2.40
C SER A 81 -16.42 3.44 -1.33
N ARG A 82 -15.89 4.05 -0.26
CA ARG A 82 -16.69 4.81 0.72
C ARG A 82 -17.33 6.04 0.12
N ALA A 83 -16.59 6.79 -0.70
CA ALA A 83 -17.10 7.99 -1.36
C ALA A 83 -18.24 7.66 -2.34
N ASP A 84 -18.05 6.64 -3.18
CA ASP A 84 -19.03 6.17 -4.16
C ASP A 84 -20.32 5.69 -3.46
N TYR A 85 -20.19 4.80 -2.47
CA TYR A 85 -21.32 4.36 -1.65
C TYR A 85 -22.06 5.54 -1.00
N THR A 86 -21.32 6.48 -0.41
CA THR A 86 -21.93 7.63 0.28
C THR A 86 -22.64 8.55 -0.70
N ALA A 87 -22.09 8.77 -1.89
CA ALA A 87 -22.69 9.58 -2.93
C ALA A 87 -24.02 8.98 -3.40
N LEU A 88 -24.05 7.69 -3.72
CA LEU A 88 -25.28 7.01 -4.11
C LEU A 88 -26.29 6.96 -2.96
N ALA A 89 -25.84 6.61 -1.75
CA ALA A 89 -26.71 6.57 -0.58
C ALA A 89 -27.34 7.94 -0.28
N ARG A 90 -26.62 9.06 -0.50
CA ARG A 90 -27.19 10.41 -0.37
C ARG A 90 -28.27 10.69 -1.40
N VAL A 91 -28.04 10.31 -2.67
CA VAL A 91 -29.05 10.44 -3.73
C VAL A 91 -30.29 9.61 -3.38
N VAL A 92 -30.12 8.34 -3.04
CA VAL A 92 -31.22 7.47 -2.60
C VAL A 92 -31.96 8.07 -1.40
N ARG A 93 -31.23 8.65 -0.43
CA ARG A 93 -31.85 9.29 0.72
C ARG A 93 -32.65 10.55 0.35
N ALA A 94 -32.25 11.29 -0.67
CA ALA A 94 -32.97 12.47 -1.16
C ALA A 94 -34.19 12.10 -2.01
N LEU A 95 -34.11 11.01 -2.79
CA LEU A 95 -35.19 10.58 -3.68
C LEU A 95 -36.32 9.85 -2.96
N PHE A 96 -35.97 8.97 -2.03
CA PHE A 96 -36.93 8.08 -1.40
C PHE A 96 -37.11 8.45 0.07
N ALA A 97 -38.37 8.59 0.48
CA ALA A 97 -38.75 8.92 1.84
C ALA A 97 -38.21 7.87 2.84
N ALA A 98 -37.96 8.29 4.09
CA ALA A 98 -37.58 7.36 5.15
C ALA A 98 -38.69 6.30 5.36
N GLY A 99 -38.32 5.02 5.42
CA GLY A 99 -39.26 3.89 5.59
C GLY A 99 -39.96 3.40 4.32
N SER A 100 -39.75 4.07 3.18
CA SER A 100 -40.23 3.64 1.87
C SER A 100 -39.78 2.22 1.50
N ALA A 101 -40.55 1.53 0.66
CA ALA A 101 -40.22 0.18 0.22
C ALA A 101 -38.90 0.16 -0.57
N GLU A 102 -38.64 1.22 -1.33
CA GLU A 102 -37.46 1.43 -2.16
C GLU A 102 -36.19 1.58 -1.32
N ARG A 103 -36.21 2.40 -0.26
CA ARG A 103 -35.07 2.46 0.69
C ARG A 103 -34.83 1.13 1.38
N ARG A 104 -35.91 0.41 1.73
CA ARG A 104 -35.80 -0.91 2.37
C ARG A 104 -35.17 -1.93 1.43
N ALA A 105 -35.61 -1.95 0.16
CA ALA A 105 -35.03 -2.77 -0.89
C ALA A 105 -33.54 -2.45 -1.08
N LEU A 106 -33.18 -1.17 -1.18
CA LEU A 106 -31.79 -0.72 -1.32
C LEU A 106 -30.92 -0.89 -0.07
N GLY A 107 -31.49 -1.32 1.06
CA GLY A 107 -30.75 -1.51 2.31
C GLY A 107 -30.37 -0.21 3.03
N ILE A 108 -30.90 0.95 2.60
CA ILE A 108 -30.61 2.27 3.19
C ILE A 108 -31.66 2.58 4.26
N GLN A 109 -31.55 1.93 5.42
CA GLN A 109 -32.51 2.09 6.52
C GLN A 109 -31.93 2.81 7.76
N GLY A 110 -30.60 2.93 7.87
CA GLY A 110 -29.94 3.47 9.05
C GLY A 110 -28.71 4.33 8.74
N ALA A 111 -27.85 4.44 9.76
CA ALA A 111 -26.54 5.09 9.66
C ALA A 111 -25.67 4.38 8.62
N SER A 112 -24.70 5.12 8.08
CA SER A 112 -23.69 4.52 7.20
C SER A 112 -22.82 3.53 7.98
N PRO A 113 -22.36 2.45 7.33
CA PRO A 113 -21.54 1.43 7.99
C PRO A 113 -20.15 1.97 8.37
N ASP A 114 -19.74 1.67 9.60
CA ASP A 114 -18.47 2.15 10.15
C ASP A 114 -17.29 1.23 9.80
N SER A 115 -17.52 -0.08 9.67
CA SER A 115 -16.48 -1.04 9.27
C SER A 115 -16.44 -1.29 7.76
N GLU A 116 -15.27 -1.70 7.27
CA GLU A 116 -15.06 -2.07 5.86
C GLU A 116 -15.96 -3.23 5.42
N GLN A 117 -16.07 -4.28 6.24
CA GLN A 117 -16.91 -5.44 5.91
C GLN A 117 -18.40 -5.06 5.86
N ALA A 118 -18.85 -4.19 6.76
CA ALA A 118 -20.21 -3.68 6.75
C ALA A 118 -20.46 -2.77 5.54
N LEU A 119 -19.47 -1.98 5.13
CA LEU A 119 -19.52 -1.17 3.91
C LEU A 119 -19.65 -2.05 2.67
N ILE A 120 -18.81 -3.08 2.52
CA ILE A 120 -18.85 -3.98 1.36
C ILE A 120 -20.21 -4.66 1.26
N ALA A 121 -20.75 -5.17 2.37
CA ALA A 121 -22.07 -5.80 2.40
C ALA A 121 -23.20 -4.82 2.05
N ALA A 122 -23.17 -3.61 2.63
CA ALA A 122 -24.18 -2.59 2.37
C ALA A 122 -24.12 -2.07 0.93
N ALA A 123 -22.92 -1.81 0.42
CA ALA A 123 -22.70 -1.33 -0.93
C ALA A 123 -23.06 -2.40 -1.97
N THR A 124 -22.67 -3.66 -1.76
CA THR A 124 -23.11 -4.80 -2.58
C THR A 124 -24.63 -4.84 -2.69
N LYS A 125 -25.33 -4.81 -1.56
CA LYS A 125 -26.80 -4.81 -1.54
C LYS A 125 -27.39 -3.58 -2.24
N LEU A 126 -26.82 -2.40 -2.01
CA LEU A 126 -27.28 -1.15 -2.62
C LEU A 126 -27.18 -1.20 -4.14
N TYR A 127 -26.02 -1.54 -4.68
CA TYR A 127 -25.75 -1.57 -6.11
C TYR A 127 -26.48 -2.73 -6.81
N ASP A 128 -26.50 -3.93 -6.23
CA ASP A 128 -27.18 -5.10 -6.82
C ASP A 128 -28.70 -4.83 -6.94
N ASN A 129 -29.31 -4.23 -5.91
CA ASN A 129 -30.73 -3.90 -5.93
C ASN A 129 -31.03 -2.67 -6.81
N ALA A 130 -30.12 -1.70 -6.89
CA ALA A 130 -30.26 -0.58 -7.81
C ALA A 130 -30.17 -1.02 -9.29
N LEU A 131 -29.39 -2.05 -9.59
CA LEU A 131 -29.30 -2.63 -10.94
C LEU A 131 -30.46 -3.59 -11.25
N GLY A 132 -30.92 -4.34 -10.25
CA GLY A 132 -31.94 -5.38 -10.41
C GLY A 132 -33.39 -4.89 -10.44
N VAL A 133 -33.69 -3.71 -9.88
CA VAL A 133 -35.05 -3.16 -9.84
C VAL A 133 -35.20 -2.04 -10.87
N GLU A 134 -35.88 -2.31 -11.98
CA GLU A 134 -35.99 -1.36 -13.11
C GLU A 134 -36.54 0.01 -12.70
N ALA A 135 -37.61 0.05 -11.90
CA ALA A 135 -38.20 1.30 -11.44
C ALA A 135 -37.23 2.19 -10.63
N ILE A 136 -36.36 1.56 -9.83
CA ILE A 136 -35.33 2.28 -9.06
C ILE A 136 -34.21 2.74 -9.99
N ARG A 137 -33.78 1.87 -10.91
CA ARG A 137 -32.74 2.15 -11.90
C ARG A 137 -33.12 3.34 -12.78
N ASP A 138 -34.34 3.39 -13.29
CA ASP A 138 -34.81 4.45 -14.19
C ASP A 138 -34.91 5.79 -13.45
N MET A 139 -35.35 5.76 -12.19
CA MET A 139 -35.34 6.93 -11.32
C MET A 139 -33.91 7.43 -11.08
N LEU A 140 -32.97 6.54 -10.71
CA LEU A 140 -31.56 6.89 -10.49
C LEU A 140 -30.88 7.41 -11.77
N ALA A 141 -31.24 6.88 -12.94
CA ALA A 141 -30.73 7.34 -14.23
C ALA A 141 -31.05 8.82 -14.49
N THR A 142 -32.22 9.30 -14.05
CA THR A 142 -32.63 10.72 -14.13
C THR A 142 -31.69 11.64 -13.34
N TYR A 143 -31.01 11.11 -12.32
CA TYR A 143 -30.05 11.83 -11.46
C TYR A 143 -28.59 11.52 -11.81
N GLY A 144 -28.32 10.96 -13.00
CA GLY A 144 -26.96 10.70 -13.48
C GLY A 144 -26.33 9.41 -12.95
N TYR A 145 -27.12 8.51 -12.35
CA TYR A 145 -26.72 7.15 -11.99
C TYR A 145 -27.32 6.15 -12.98
N ASN A 146 -26.76 6.10 -14.18
CA ASN A 146 -27.16 5.11 -15.19
C ASN A 146 -26.61 3.72 -14.85
N ALA A 147 -27.11 2.68 -15.55
CA ALA A 147 -26.70 1.30 -15.33
C ALA A 147 -25.19 1.07 -15.49
N GLN A 148 -24.54 1.79 -16.43
CA GLN A 148 -23.10 1.69 -16.66
C GLN A 148 -22.30 2.20 -15.47
N ARG A 149 -22.68 3.35 -14.92
CA ARG A 149 -22.04 3.95 -13.75
C ARG A 149 -22.24 3.09 -12.51
N LEU A 150 -23.47 2.61 -12.27
CA LEU A 150 -23.77 1.70 -11.16
C LEU A 150 -22.98 0.40 -11.26
N ALA A 151 -22.83 -0.18 -12.45
CA ALA A 151 -22.00 -1.35 -12.67
C ALA A 151 -20.50 -1.07 -12.48
N ALA A 152 -20.00 0.09 -12.93
CA ALA A 152 -18.63 0.49 -12.73
C ALA A 152 -18.31 0.69 -11.23
N GLU A 153 -19.13 1.44 -10.50
CA GLU A 153 -18.99 1.62 -9.06
C GLU A 153 -19.22 0.31 -8.28
N ARG A 154 -20.01 -0.64 -8.80
CA ARG A 154 -20.14 -1.98 -8.19
C ARG A 154 -18.82 -2.75 -8.21
N THR A 155 -17.98 -2.56 -9.23
CA THR A 155 -16.67 -3.24 -9.34
C THR A 155 -15.58 -2.67 -8.43
N THR A 156 -15.73 -1.41 -7.99
CA THR A 156 -14.82 -0.79 -7.00
C THR A 156 -15.09 -1.28 -5.59
N VAL A 157 -16.29 -1.83 -5.34
CA VAL A 157 -16.68 -2.50 -4.10
C VAL A 157 -16.33 -4.00 -4.21
N ASN A 158 -15.07 -4.35 -3.93
CA ASN A 158 -14.57 -5.73 -3.83
C ASN A 158 -13.68 -5.90 -2.61
#